data_AF-A0A919BM45-F1
#
_entry.id   AF-A0A919BM45-F1
#
_cell.length_a   1.000
_cell.length_b   1.000
_cell.length_c   1.000
_cell.angle_alpha   90.00
_cell.angle_beta   90.00
_cell.angle_gamma   90.00
#
_symmetry.space_group_name_H-M   'P 1'
#
loop_
_entity.id
_entity.type
_entity.pdbx_description
1 polymer ?
#
loop_
_entity_poly.entity_id
_entity_poly.type
_entity_poly.pdbx_seq_one_letter_code
_entity_poly.pdbx_strand_id
1 'polypeptide(L)'
;MSITSLLLTGGAEKSSSKNEWTGFQSALALVCDVKTGECKEVINYFTPEEFRPPMPDCSVLFKSAEIQQGMLVATTQTEVLLYDIKTYQLKNRISLPCFNDVHHARLTESGSLLVCATGLDAVFELDLDGNVLKEYPVLGQDIWHKFSKEQDYRQVLTTKPHESHPNFCFEYQGEYFVTRFKQKDAISLVTDKRFDIAVGGPHDGYVLGDEVYFTTVNGFIVGFNIASGEKIMERDLNQIENPHKKNLGWCRSLLMLNKDEAIVGFSRMRTSKFSDYLSWVKEKTGAGTANAEPTRIVKYNFKSGSIDWSVNIERFNINAVFSVLDNSENI
;
A
#
# COMPACT_ATOMS: atom_id res chain seq x y z
N MET A 1 -23.87 -4.33 -1.62
CA MET A 1 -23.89 -4.89 -3.00
C MET A 1 -22.91 -6.05 -3.04
N SER A 2 -23.15 -7.08 -3.85
CA SER A 2 -22.19 -8.19 -3.99
C SER A 2 -21.07 -7.78 -4.94
N ILE A 3 -19.82 -7.75 -4.47
CA ILE A 3 -18.67 -7.51 -5.34
C ILE A 3 -18.60 -8.61 -6.39
N THR A 4 -18.57 -8.22 -7.66
CA THR A 4 -18.42 -9.14 -8.80
C THR A 4 -17.02 -9.07 -9.39
N SER A 5 -16.34 -7.93 -9.24
CA SER A 5 -15.00 -7.72 -9.78
C SER A 5 -14.12 -6.88 -8.88
N LEU A 6 -12.84 -7.18 -8.90
CA LEU A 6 -11.80 -6.47 -8.17
C LEU A 6 -10.76 -5.92 -9.14
N LEU A 7 -10.26 -4.73 -8.84
CA LEU A 7 -9.05 -4.20 -9.46
C LEU A 7 -7.88 -4.41 -8.50
N LEU A 8 -6.83 -5.08 -8.98
CA LEU A 8 -5.64 -5.42 -8.22
C LEU A 8 -4.47 -4.63 -8.77
N THR A 9 -3.68 -3.99 -7.91
CA THR A 9 -2.45 -3.31 -8.33
C THR A 9 -1.22 -3.86 -7.61
N GLY A 10 -0.09 -3.86 -8.31
CA GLY A 10 1.11 -4.48 -7.80
C GLY A 10 2.28 -4.45 -8.76
N GLY A 11 3.13 -5.49 -8.69
CA GLY A 11 4.30 -5.62 -9.55
C GLY A 11 4.66 -7.04 -9.94
N ALA A 12 5.25 -7.14 -11.12
CA ALA A 12 5.91 -8.35 -11.63
C ALA A 12 7.38 -8.40 -11.20
N GLU A 13 7.80 -9.58 -10.77
CA GLU A 13 9.13 -9.87 -10.25
C GLU A 13 10.16 -10.04 -11.39
N LYS A 14 11.38 -9.50 -11.25
CA LYS A 14 12.49 -9.82 -12.17
C LYS A 14 12.94 -11.26 -11.93
N SER A 15 13.20 -12.03 -12.99
CA SER A 15 13.67 -13.41 -12.91
C SER A 15 15.04 -13.58 -12.21
N SER A 16 15.87 -12.54 -12.16
CA SER A 16 17.28 -12.61 -11.75
C SER A 16 17.65 -11.87 -10.46
N SER A 17 16.77 -11.06 -9.86
CA SER A 17 17.12 -10.23 -8.70
C SER A 17 16.49 -10.70 -7.39
N LYS A 18 17.31 -10.74 -6.33
CA LYS A 18 16.90 -11.12 -4.95
C LYS A 18 16.75 -9.92 -4.00
N ASN A 19 16.96 -8.68 -4.47
CA ASN A 19 16.88 -7.48 -3.64
C ASN A 19 15.55 -6.75 -3.85
N GLU A 20 14.94 -6.23 -2.78
CA GLU A 20 13.67 -5.48 -2.79
C GLU A 20 13.70 -4.32 -3.81
N TRP A 21 14.82 -3.59 -3.83
CA TRP A 21 15.03 -2.35 -4.61
C TRP A 21 15.23 -2.53 -6.09
N THR A 22 15.59 -3.74 -6.51
CA THR A 22 15.91 -4.04 -7.91
C THR A 22 15.06 -5.21 -8.43
N GLY A 23 14.09 -5.65 -7.62
CA GLY A 23 13.42 -6.95 -7.75
C GLY A 23 12.13 -6.95 -8.57
N PHE A 24 11.67 -5.80 -9.07
CA PHE A 24 10.47 -5.72 -9.91
C PHE A 24 10.76 -5.07 -11.26
N GLN A 25 10.12 -5.60 -12.30
CA GLN A 25 10.33 -5.20 -13.68
C GLN A 25 9.27 -4.25 -14.21
N SER A 26 8.04 -4.30 -13.69
CA SER A 26 6.95 -3.44 -14.12
C SER A 26 5.83 -3.36 -13.09
N ALA A 27 5.12 -2.24 -13.11
CA ALA A 27 3.89 -2.01 -12.38
C ALA A 27 2.71 -2.58 -13.15
N LEU A 28 1.89 -3.40 -12.50
CA LEU A 28 0.78 -4.11 -13.14
C LEU A 28 -0.55 -3.83 -12.43
N ALA A 29 -1.61 -3.68 -13.22
CA ALA A 29 -2.98 -3.75 -12.73
C ALA A 29 -3.78 -4.85 -13.44
N LEU A 30 -4.53 -5.63 -12.67
CA LEU A 30 -5.37 -6.71 -13.16
C LEU A 30 -6.82 -6.50 -12.72
N VAL A 31 -7.76 -6.79 -13.61
CA VAL A 31 -9.18 -6.97 -13.25
C VAL A 31 -9.42 -8.45 -12.97
N CYS A 32 -9.87 -8.77 -11.76
CA CYS A 32 -10.19 -10.12 -11.30
C CYS A 32 -11.71 -10.30 -11.27
N ASP A 33 -12.20 -11.38 -11.89
CA ASP A 33 -13.58 -11.86 -11.71
C ASP A 33 -13.63 -12.73 -10.44
N VAL A 34 -14.44 -12.33 -9.47
CA VAL A 34 -14.47 -12.98 -8.14
C VAL A 34 -15.07 -14.38 -8.18
N LYS A 35 -15.95 -14.68 -9.16
CA LYS A 35 -16.62 -15.99 -9.24
C LYS A 35 -15.69 -17.06 -9.82
N THR A 36 -14.89 -16.69 -10.81
CA THR A 36 -14.03 -17.59 -11.55
C THR A 36 -12.58 -17.56 -11.06
N GLY A 37 -12.16 -16.46 -10.43
CA GLY A 37 -10.78 -16.20 -10.07
C GLY A 37 -9.88 -15.89 -11.27
N GLU A 38 -10.46 -15.70 -12.46
CA GLU A 38 -9.72 -15.31 -13.66
C GLU A 38 -9.37 -13.82 -13.62
N CYS A 39 -8.13 -13.50 -14.01
CA CYS A 39 -7.63 -12.13 -14.02
C CYS A 39 -7.18 -11.72 -15.43
N LYS A 40 -7.45 -10.47 -15.77
CA LYS A 40 -7.03 -9.85 -17.03
C LYS A 40 -6.17 -8.63 -16.75
N GLU A 41 -5.02 -8.55 -17.41
CA GLU A 41 -4.18 -7.35 -17.38
C GLU A 41 -4.88 -6.16 -18.04
N VAL A 42 -4.89 -5.02 -17.35
CA VAL A 42 -5.46 -3.75 -17.83
C VAL A 42 -4.45 -2.61 -17.84
N ILE A 43 -3.41 -2.67 -17.00
CA ILE A 43 -2.29 -1.72 -17.01
C ILE A 43 -0.98 -2.48 -16.86
N ASN A 44 0.00 -2.13 -17.69
CA ASN A 44 1.39 -2.54 -17.57
C ASN A 44 2.28 -1.34 -17.82
N TYR A 45 2.98 -0.91 -16.77
CA TYR A 45 3.65 0.38 -16.73
C TYR A 45 5.10 0.25 -16.30
N PHE A 46 5.95 1.05 -16.95
CA PHE A 46 7.34 1.23 -16.59
C PHE A 46 7.67 2.72 -16.52
N THR A 47 8.30 3.14 -15.43
CA THR A 47 8.66 4.54 -15.21
C THR A 47 9.71 5.00 -16.23
N PRO A 48 9.51 6.14 -16.93
CA PRO A 48 10.51 6.73 -17.82
C PRO A 48 11.82 7.07 -17.10
N GLU A 49 12.93 7.06 -17.83
CA GLU A 49 14.28 7.22 -17.28
C GLU A 49 14.48 8.51 -16.49
N GLU A 50 13.89 9.61 -16.95
CA GLU A 50 13.95 10.91 -16.30
C GLU A 50 13.28 10.95 -14.90
N PHE A 51 12.43 9.96 -14.60
CA PHE A 51 11.64 9.90 -13.35
C PHE A 51 12.03 8.75 -12.44
N ARG A 52 13.13 8.03 -12.68
CA ARG A 52 13.56 6.91 -11.83
C ARG A 52 15.08 6.85 -11.70
N PRO A 53 15.61 6.07 -10.74
CA PRO A 53 17.03 5.75 -10.71
C PRO A 53 17.48 5.05 -12.00
N PRO A 54 18.76 5.17 -12.38
CA PRO A 54 19.29 4.52 -13.57
C PRO A 54 19.22 2.99 -13.50
N MET A 55 19.16 2.36 -14.67
CA MET A 55 19.29 0.90 -14.80
C MET A 55 20.72 0.46 -14.46
N PRO A 56 20.94 -0.80 -14.02
CA PRO A 56 19.97 -1.90 -13.88
C PRO A 56 19.24 -1.95 -12.53
N ASP A 57 19.59 -1.04 -11.62
CA ASP A 57 19.21 -1.12 -10.21
C ASP A 57 17.82 -0.58 -9.92
N CYS A 58 17.14 0.06 -10.87
CA CYS A 58 15.77 0.49 -10.64
C CYS A 58 14.80 -0.70 -10.52
N SER A 59 13.80 -0.54 -9.67
CA SER A 59 12.61 -1.38 -9.58
C SER A 59 11.42 -0.51 -9.93
N VAL A 60 10.43 -1.08 -10.60
CA VAL A 60 9.17 -0.39 -10.90
C VAL A 60 8.03 -1.34 -10.54
N LEU A 61 7.15 -0.88 -9.66
CA LEU A 61 5.88 -1.53 -9.32
C LEU A 61 4.88 -0.49 -8.83
N PHE A 62 3.58 -0.83 -8.81
CA PHE A 62 2.64 -0.03 -8.05
C PHE A 62 2.85 -0.29 -6.55
N LYS A 63 3.03 0.79 -5.80
CA LYS A 63 3.21 0.79 -4.34
C LYS A 63 1.89 0.93 -3.59
N SER A 64 0.88 1.46 -4.26
CA SER A 64 -0.54 1.42 -3.90
C SER A 64 -1.38 1.97 -5.05
N ALA A 65 -2.69 1.86 -4.91
CA ALA A 65 -3.66 2.65 -5.65
C ALA A 65 -4.96 2.85 -4.86
N GLU A 66 -5.69 3.91 -5.18
CA GLU A 66 -7.04 4.22 -4.68
C GLU A 66 -7.93 4.65 -5.85
N ILE A 67 -9.23 4.32 -5.79
CA ILE A 67 -10.21 4.85 -6.74
C ILE A 67 -10.89 6.03 -6.08
N GLN A 68 -10.79 7.21 -6.69
CA GLN A 68 -11.41 8.43 -6.20
C GLN A 68 -11.88 9.28 -7.38
N GLN A 69 -13.13 9.76 -7.34
CA GLN A 69 -13.70 10.64 -8.36
C GLN A 69 -13.59 10.10 -9.81
N GLY A 70 -13.73 8.79 -9.99
CA GLY A 70 -13.61 8.15 -11.31
C GLY A 70 -12.17 7.99 -11.83
N MET A 71 -11.18 8.29 -11.00
CA MET A 71 -9.76 8.11 -11.30
C MET A 71 -9.18 6.98 -10.45
N LEU A 72 -8.34 6.15 -11.06
CA LEU A 72 -7.39 5.32 -10.34
C LEU A 72 -6.13 6.15 -10.09
N VAL A 73 -5.90 6.51 -8.83
CA VAL A 73 -4.67 7.19 -8.38
C VAL A 73 -3.71 6.09 -7.93
N ALA A 74 -2.63 5.88 -8.67
CA ALA A 74 -1.65 4.84 -8.36
C ALA A 74 -0.26 5.46 -8.18
N THR A 75 0.58 4.86 -7.34
CA THR A 75 1.94 5.35 -7.13
C THR A 75 2.98 4.32 -7.55
N THR A 76 4.10 4.80 -8.09
CA THR A 76 5.33 4.01 -8.22
C THR A 76 6.32 4.44 -7.14
N GLN A 77 7.58 4.04 -7.25
CA GLN A 77 8.64 4.54 -6.38
C GLN A 77 8.77 6.07 -6.41
N THR A 78 8.43 6.72 -7.50
CA THR A 78 8.83 8.12 -7.76
C THR A 78 7.75 8.93 -8.48
N GLU A 79 6.54 8.38 -8.63
CA GLU A 79 5.47 8.99 -9.40
C GLU A 79 4.11 8.81 -8.73
N VAL A 80 3.22 9.77 -8.98
CA VAL A 80 1.77 9.63 -8.85
C VAL A 80 1.18 9.63 -10.25
N LEU A 81 0.36 8.63 -10.55
CA LEU A 81 -0.21 8.35 -11.86
C LEU A 81 -1.73 8.34 -11.74
N LEU A 82 -2.40 9.13 -12.58
CA LEU A 82 -3.85 9.24 -12.58
C LEU A 82 -4.37 8.59 -13.86
N TYR A 83 -5.01 7.44 -13.71
CA TYR A 83 -5.66 6.73 -14.82
C TYR A 83 -7.17 6.95 -14.76
N ASP A 84 -7.80 7.10 -15.92
CA ASP A 84 -9.25 7.01 -16.02
C ASP A 84 -9.69 5.57 -15.71
N ILE A 85 -10.59 5.37 -14.74
CA ILE A 85 -10.93 4.02 -14.26
C ILE A 85 -11.66 3.17 -15.29
N LYS A 86 -12.37 3.79 -16.25
CA LYS A 86 -13.17 3.09 -17.25
C LYS A 86 -12.33 2.59 -18.41
N THR A 87 -11.32 3.38 -18.79
CA THR A 87 -10.49 3.13 -19.98
C THR A 87 -9.09 2.66 -19.63
N TYR A 88 -8.66 2.80 -18.37
CA TYR A 88 -7.31 2.59 -17.89
C TYR A 88 -6.24 3.41 -18.64
N GLN A 89 -6.65 4.51 -19.28
CA GLN A 89 -5.73 5.43 -19.92
C GLN A 89 -5.10 6.37 -18.91
N LEU A 90 -3.78 6.52 -18.94
CA LEU A 90 -3.05 7.51 -18.15
C LEU A 90 -3.48 8.92 -18.59
N LYS A 91 -4.05 9.69 -17.66
CA LYS A 91 -4.49 11.07 -17.90
C LYS A 91 -3.50 12.09 -17.37
N ASN A 92 -2.84 11.79 -16.26
CA ASN A 92 -1.82 12.67 -15.69
C ASN A 92 -0.71 11.88 -15.00
N ARG A 93 0.50 12.45 -14.97
CA ARG A 93 1.69 11.95 -14.28
C ARG A 93 2.32 13.12 -13.52
N ILE A 94 2.54 12.92 -12.23
CA ILE A 94 3.25 13.87 -11.38
C ILE A 94 4.45 13.17 -10.79
N SER A 95 5.63 13.76 -10.98
CA SER A 95 6.90 13.24 -10.46
C SER A 95 7.80 14.40 -10.08
N LEU A 96 7.90 14.68 -8.79
CA LEU A 96 8.66 15.82 -8.27
C LEU A 96 10.03 15.40 -7.75
N PRO A 97 11.04 16.30 -7.75
CA PRO A 97 12.36 16.00 -7.17
C PRO A 97 12.34 15.49 -5.73
N CYS A 98 11.31 15.82 -4.94
CA CYS A 98 11.13 15.32 -3.58
C CYS A 98 10.50 13.91 -3.50
N PHE A 99 10.22 13.24 -4.62
CA PHE A 99 9.61 11.92 -4.64
C PHE A 99 10.67 10.81 -4.56
N ASN A 100 10.59 10.04 -3.49
CA ASN A 100 11.31 8.78 -3.32
C ASN A 100 10.48 7.82 -2.48
N ASP A 101 10.44 6.57 -2.92
CA ASP A 101 9.61 5.50 -2.34
C ASP A 101 8.17 5.98 -2.05
N VAL A 102 7.48 6.55 -3.05
CA VAL A 102 6.11 7.07 -2.88
C VAL A 102 5.16 5.92 -2.62
N HIS A 103 4.66 5.80 -1.38
CA HIS A 103 3.86 4.66 -0.99
C HIS A 103 2.38 4.83 -1.27
N HIS A 104 1.85 6.04 -1.15
CA HIS A 104 0.44 6.32 -1.38
C HIS A 104 0.21 7.72 -1.90
N ALA A 105 -0.85 7.87 -2.70
CA ALA A 105 -1.39 9.16 -3.06
C ALA A 105 -2.91 9.03 -3.22
N ARG A 106 -3.64 10.07 -2.82
CA ARG A 106 -5.09 10.17 -3.04
C ARG A 106 -5.48 11.55 -3.52
N LEU A 107 -6.55 11.62 -4.32
CA LEU A 107 -7.26 12.87 -4.57
C LEU A 107 -8.04 13.23 -3.31
N THR A 108 -7.91 14.48 -2.87
CA THR A 108 -8.70 15.02 -1.76
C THR A 108 -10.07 15.47 -2.27
N GLU A 109 -11.03 15.68 -1.38
CA GLU A 109 -12.32 16.27 -1.74
C GLU A 109 -12.18 17.67 -2.37
N SER A 110 -11.10 18.40 -2.03
CA SER A 110 -10.79 19.71 -2.60
C SER A 110 -10.15 19.68 -3.99
N GLY A 111 -9.80 18.49 -4.50
CA GLY A 111 -9.16 18.31 -5.81
C GLY A 111 -7.62 18.41 -5.79
N SER A 112 -7.00 18.59 -4.62
CA SER A 112 -5.56 18.42 -4.42
C SER A 112 -5.17 16.94 -4.34
N LEU A 113 -3.87 16.64 -4.35
CA LEU A 113 -3.31 15.32 -4.09
C LEU A 113 -2.58 15.32 -2.75
N LEU A 114 -2.89 14.34 -1.92
CA LEU A 114 -2.12 14.07 -0.70
C LEU A 114 -1.19 12.88 -0.96
N VAL A 115 0.11 13.09 -0.89
CA VAL A 115 1.15 12.16 -1.34
C VAL A 115 2.09 11.78 -0.19
N CYS A 116 2.08 10.50 0.16
CA CYS A 116 2.96 9.87 1.14
C CYS A 116 4.34 9.57 0.49
N ALA A 117 5.30 10.49 0.63
CA ALA A 117 6.67 10.36 0.14
C ALA A 117 7.57 9.70 1.20
N THR A 118 7.46 8.38 1.30
CA THR A 118 8.08 7.57 2.36
C THR A 118 9.58 7.74 2.48
N GLY A 119 10.27 7.89 1.34
CA GLY A 119 11.70 8.08 1.32
C GLY A 119 12.16 9.38 2.00
N LEU A 120 11.27 10.35 2.14
CA LEU A 120 11.55 11.62 2.83
C LEU A 120 10.89 11.68 4.22
N ASP A 121 10.31 10.58 4.72
CA ASP A 121 9.59 10.57 6.00
C ASP A 121 8.55 11.73 6.08
N ALA A 122 7.82 11.97 4.99
CA ALA A 122 6.94 13.13 4.84
C ALA A 122 5.67 12.85 4.03
N VAL A 123 4.69 13.74 4.17
CA VAL A 123 3.51 13.84 3.29
C VAL A 123 3.51 15.21 2.61
N PHE A 124 3.20 15.25 1.32
CA PHE A 124 3.07 16.47 0.53
C PHE A 124 1.64 16.63 0.05
N GLU A 125 1.10 17.84 0.12
CA GLU A 125 -0.14 18.19 -0.56
C GLU A 125 0.20 19.02 -1.79
N LEU A 126 -0.31 18.58 -2.94
CA LEU A 126 0.01 19.12 -4.26
C LEU A 126 -1.26 19.48 -5.02
N ASP A 127 -1.18 20.43 -5.95
CA ASP A 127 -2.18 20.51 -7.02
C ASP A 127 -1.88 19.48 -8.14
N LEU A 128 -2.75 19.42 -9.15
CA LEU A 128 -2.60 18.50 -10.27
C LEU A 128 -1.54 18.92 -11.30
N ASP A 129 -1.02 20.14 -11.19
CA ASP A 129 0.10 20.64 -12.00
C ASP A 129 1.45 20.32 -11.34
N GLY A 130 1.44 19.79 -10.11
CA GLY A 130 2.62 19.39 -9.36
C GLY A 130 3.22 20.51 -8.50
N ASN A 131 2.47 21.59 -8.23
CA ASN A 131 2.91 22.60 -7.27
C ASN A 131 2.68 22.11 -5.84
N VAL A 132 3.68 22.27 -4.98
CA VAL A 132 3.57 21.95 -3.56
C VAL A 132 2.73 23.03 -2.87
N LEU A 133 1.55 22.63 -2.38
CA LEU A 133 0.66 23.48 -1.59
C LEU A 133 1.04 23.45 -0.11
N LYS A 134 1.42 22.26 0.40
CA LYS A 134 1.83 22.09 1.80
C LYS A 134 2.76 20.89 2.00
N GLU A 135 3.61 21.02 3.00
CA GLU A 135 4.55 19.99 3.44
C GLU A 135 4.20 19.58 4.87
N TYR A 136 4.08 18.28 5.12
CA TYR A 136 3.71 17.72 6.41
C TYR A 136 4.82 16.79 6.91
N PRO A 137 5.66 17.22 7.87
CA PRO A 137 6.60 16.33 8.53
C PRO A 137 5.87 15.36 9.45
N VAL A 138 6.12 14.06 9.33
CA VAL A 138 5.43 13.05 10.15
C VAL A 138 6.17 12.68 11.44
N LEU A 139 7.33 13.31 11.67
CA LEU A 139 8.19 13.15 12.84
C LEU A 139 8.26 14.42 13.72
N GLY A 140 7.50 15.47 13.38
CA GLY A 140 7.50 16.74 14.12
C GLY A 140 8.78 17.58 13.95
N GLN A 141 9.66 17.21 13.02
CA GLN A 141 10.86 17.96 12.65
C GLN A 141 10.76 18.41 11.21
N ASP A 142 11.36 19.56 10.87
CA ASP A 142 11.42 20.02 9.48
C ASP A 142 12.06 18.95 8.57
N ILE A 143 11.42 18.67 7.43
CA ILE A 143 11.84 17.63 6.47
C ILE A 143 13.28 17.90 6.01
N TRP A 144 13.60 19.16 5.75
CA TRP A 144 14.85 19.60 5.13
C TRP A 144 16.00 19.76 6.14
N HIS A 145 15.75 19.48 7.41
CA HIS A 145 16.85 19.28 8.37
C HIS A 145 17.67 18.02 8.04
N LYS A 146 17.02 16.99 7.48
CA LYS A 146 17.64 15.71 7.08
C LYS A 146 17.92 15.62 5.58
N PHE A 147 17.12 16.30 4.77
CA PHE A 147 17.14 16.22 3.30
C PHE A 147 17.51 17.57 2.66
N SER A 148 17.94 17.57 1.40
CA SER A 148 18.30 18.78 0.64
C SER A 148 17.27 19.04 -0.45
N LYS A 149 16.83 20.30 -0.60
CA LYS A 149 15.88 20.72 -1.65
C LYS A 149 16.51 20.68 -3.05
N GLU A 150 17.83 20.73 -3.11
CA GLU A 150 18.62 20.75 -4.34
C GLU A 150 18.84 19.33 -4.92
N GLN A 151 18.61 18.29 -4.12
CA GLN A 151 18.73 16.90 -4.55
C GLN A 151 17.47 16.44 -5.28
N ASP A 152 17.64 15.90 -6.49
CA ASP A 152 16.59 15.12 -7.14
C ASP A 152 16.57 13.70 -6.57
N TYR A 153 15.63 13.42 -5.69
CA TYR A 153 15.47 12.13 -5.04
C TYR A 153 14.82 11.07 -5.93
N ARG A 154 14.26 11.44 -7.10
CA ARG A 154 13.79 10.45 -8.08
C ARG A 154 14.94 9.65 -8.66
N GLN A 155 16.13 10.24 -8.68
CA GLN A 155 17.37 9.63 -9.18
C GLN A 155 18.14 8.87 -8.07
N VAL A 156 17.73 9.01 -6.81
CA VAL A 156 18.35 8.32 -5.67
C VAL A 156 17.71 6.93 -5.50
N LEU A 157 18.54 5.88 -5.51
CA LEU A 157 18.05 4.50 -5.43
C LEU A 157 17.24 4.22 -4.16
N THR A 158 17.69 4.72 -3.01
CA THR A 158 17.00 4.57 -1.73
C THR A 158 17.50 5.59 -0.72
N THR A 159 16.61 6.04 0.17
CA THR A 159 16.93 6.87 1.34
C THR A 159 16.82 6.07 2.65
N LYS A 160 16.66 4.74 2.59
CA LYS A 160 16.62 3.89 3.78
C LYS A 160 17.93 3.94 4.59
N PRO A 161 17.87 3.71 5.91
CA PRO A 161 16.68 3.40 6.70
C PRO A 161 15.77 4.62 6.93
N HIS A 162 14.47 4.42 6.77
CA HIS A 162 13.45 5.44 7.09
C HIS A 162 13.20 5.47 8.60
N GLU A 163 12.99 6.66 9.15
CA GLU A 163 12.72 6.86 10.57
C GLU A 163 11.25 6.68 10.92
N SER A 164 10.34 7.12 10.04
CA SER A 164 8.91 6.92 10.21
C SER A 164 8.34 5.90 9.25
N HIS A 165 8.72 6.02 7.98
CA HIS A 165 8.15 5.24 6.89
C HIS A 165 6.62 5.44 6.81
N PRO A 166 6.15 6.66 6.46
CA PRO A 166 4.72 6.93 6.27
C PRO A 166 4.18 6.11 5.09
N ASN A 167 3.15 5.32 5.31
CA ASN A 167 2.70 4.32 4.34
C ASN A 167 1.47 4.74 3.56
N PHE A 168 0.42 5.17 4.26
CA PHE A 168 -0.88 5.36 3.66
C PHE A 168 -1.53 6.62 4.21
N CYS A 169 -2.11 7.39 3.30
CA CYS A 169 -2.75 8.65 3.59
C CYS A 169 -4.27 8.45 3.45
N PHE A 170 -5.07 8.83 4.45
CA PHE A 170 -6.54 8.76 4.39
C PHE A 170 -7.19 10.04 4.92
N GLU A 171 -8.47 10.23 4.62
CA GLU A 171 -9.21 11.44 4.94
C GLU A 171 -10.52 11.09 5.63
N TYR A 172 -10.91 11.89 6.63
CA TYR A 172 -12.22 11.81 7.25
C TYR A 172 -12.70 13.19 7.65
N GLN A 173 -13.86 13.61 7.14
CA GLN A 173 -14.46 14.91 7.43
C GLN A 173 -13.50 16.10 7.21
N GLY A 174 -12.70 16.04 6.13
CA GLY A 174 -11.71 17.06 5.79
C GLY A 174 -10.43 17.05 6.63
N GLU A 175 -10.28 16.12 7.57
CA GLU A 175 -9.04 15.90 8.31
C GLU A 175 -8.19 14.83 7.63
N TYR A 176 -6.90 15.12 7.44
CA TYR A 176 -5.95 14.21 6.81
C TYR A 176 -5.17 13.42 7.84
N PHE A 177 -5.00 12.13 7.56
CA PHE A 177 -4.27 11.20 8.40
C PHE A 177 -3.21 10.46 7.62
N VAL A 178 -2.18 9.99 8.31
CA VAL A 178 -1.13 9.14 7.75
C VAL A 178 -0.79 7.99 8.69
N THR A 179 -0.61 6.80 8.14
CA THR A 179 -0.07 5.65 8.87
C THR A 179 1.45 5.70 8.90
N ARG A 180 2.06 5.38 10.05
CA ARG A 180 3.51 5.40 10.25
C ARG A 180 3.99 4.00 10.61
N PHE A 181 4.68 3.35 9.67
CA PHE A 181 5.07 1.96 9.82
C PHE A 181 5.96 1.70 11.04
N LYS A 182 6.93 2.58 11.30
CA LYS A 182 7.90 2.41 12.39
C LYS A 182 7.30 2.70 13.76
N GLN A 183 6.44 3.72 13.85
CA GLN A 183 5.76 4.12 15.07
C GLN A 183 4.54 3.24 15.38
N LYS A 184 4.04 2.48 14.40
CA LYS A 184 2.89 1.57 14.51
C LYS A 184 1.60 2.30 14.93
N ASP A 185 1.39 3.46 14.34
CA ASP A 185 0.20 4.25 14.57
C ASP A 185 -0.29 4.91 13.27
N ALA A 186 -1.44 5.54 13.36
CA ALA A 186 -1.89 6.53 12.40
C ALA A 186 -2.10 7.86 13.12
N ILE A 187 -1.63 8.96 12.53
CA ILE A 187 -1.73 10.30 13.13
C ILE A 187 -2.49 11.24 12.21
N SER A 188 -3.17 12.22 12.79
CA SER A 188 -3.61 13.39 12.04
C SER A 188 -2.40 14.23 11.61
N LEU A 189 -2.50 14.84 10.43
CA LEU A 189 -1.53 15.80 9.91
C LEU A 189 -1.81 17.23 10.39
N VAL A 190 -2.93 17.45 11.09
CA VAL A 190 -3.41 18.79 11.49
C VAL A 190 -3.64 18.90 13.00
N THR A 191 -4.02 17.80 13.65
CA THR A 191 -4.33 17.76 15.08
C THR A 191 -3.46 16.73 15.81
N ASP A 192 -3.55 16.66 17.14
CA ASP A 192 -2.83 15.67 17.95
C ASP A 192 -3.47 14.26 17.95
N LYS A 193 -4.49 14.05 17.12
CA LYS A 193 -5.24 12.79 17.08
C LYS A 193 -4.37 11.63 16.60
N ARG A 194 -4.51 10.47 17.24
CA ARG A 194 -3.73 9.27 16.99
C ARG A 194 -4.54 8.00 17.18
N PHE A 195 -4.30 7.01 16.34
CA PHE A 195 -4.75 5.62 16.49
C PHE A 195 -3.55 4.72 16.77
N ASP A 196 -3.46 4.17 17.99
CA ASP A 196 -2.35 3.29 18.39
C ASP A 196 -2.59 1.85 17.93
N ILE A 197 -1.97 1.48 16.81
CA ILE A 197 -2.18 0.17 16.16
C ILE A 197 -1.37 -0.91 16.87
N ALA A 198 -0.13 -0.61 17.28
CA ALA A 198 0.79 -1.37 18.15
C ALA A 198 1.18 -2.83 17.75
N VAL A 199 0.31 -3.59 17.09
CA VAL A 199 0.46 -5.03 16.82
C VAL A 199 1.38 -5.35 15.64
N GLY A 200 1.69 -4.36 14.81
CA GLY A 200 2.58 -4.48 13.66
C GLY A 200 2.73 -3.17 12.89
N GLY A 201 3.55 -3.18 11.83
CA GLY A 201 3.69 -2.02 10.95
C GLY A 201 2.44 -1.88 10.07
N PRO A 202 1.64 -0.81 10.21
CA PRO A 202 0.44 -0.60 9.41
C PRO A 202 0.80 -0.34 7.95
N HIS A 203 -0.02 -0.79 7.00
CA HIS A 203 0.21 -0.59 5.57
C HIS A 203 -0.86 0.25 4.89
N ASP A 204 -2.11 0.20 5.35
CA ASP A 204 -3.28 0.78 4.66
C ASP A 204 -4.01 1.81 5.57
N GLY A 205 -5.22 2.24 5.21
CA GLY A 205 -6.10 3.08 6.04
C GLY A 205 -7.51 3.16 5.46
N TYR A 206 -8.26 2.06 5.50
CA TYR A 206 -9.57 1.95 4.85
C TYR A 206 -10.67 2.55 5.73
N VAL A 207 -11.35 3.58 5.23
CA VAL A 207 -12.48 4.23 5.93
C VAL A 207 -13.80 3.58 5.52
N LEU A 208 -14.57 3.12 6.51
CA LEU A 208 -15.91 2.56 6.34
C LEU A 208 -16.87 3.28 7.29
N GLY A 209 -17.62 4.26 6.77
CA GLY A 209 -18.52 5.07 7.58
C GLY A 209 -17.74 5.92 8.59
N ASP A 210 -17.98 5.71 9.89
CA ASP A 210 -17.30 6.38 11.00
C ASP A 210 -16.13 5.59 11.58
N GLU A 211 -15.70 4.53 10.88
CA GLU A 211 -14.66 3.62 11.32
C GLU A 211 -13.49 3.59 10.32
N VAL A 212 -12.27 3.37 10.82
CA VAL A 212 -11.08 3.18 10.00
C VAL A 212 -10.42 1.85 10.35
N TYR A 213 -9.98 1.14 9.32
CA TYR A 213 -9.38 -0.18 9.42
C TYR A 213 -8.00 -0.24 8.76
N PHE A 214 -7.10 -0.97 9.40
CA PHE A 214 -5.69 -1.06 9.04
C PHE A 214 -5.31 -2.53 8.93
N THR A 215 -4.63 -2.93 7.85
CA THR A 215 -3.81 -4.13 7.90
C THR A 215 -2.47 -3.80 8.54
N THR A 216 -1.90 -4.77 9.24
CA THR A 216 -0.47 -4.76 9.57
C THR A 216 0.25 -5.87 8.82
N VAL A 217 1.50 -5.62 8.44
CA VAL A 217 2.27 -6.52 7.56
C VAL A 217 2.47 -7.94 8.10
N ASN A 218 2.25 -8.16 9.40
CA ASN A 218 2.29 -9.45 10.08
C ASN A 218 0.93 -10.17 10.19
N GLY A 219 -0.08 -9.72 9.46
CA GLY A 219 -1.35 -10.45 9.33
C GLY A 219 -2.41 -10.08 10.36
N PHE A 220 -2.44 -8.84 10.84
CA PHE A 220 -3.56 -8.35 11.65
C PHE A 220 -4.43 -7.39 10.85
N ILE A 221 -5.71 -7.31 11.23
CA ILE A 221 -6.60 -6.19 10.94
C ILE A 221 -6.94 -5.50 12.26
N VAL A 222 -6.76 -4.19 12.31
CA VAL A 222 -7.08 -3.36 13.48
C VAL A 222 -8.04 -2.26 13.05
N GLY A 223 -9.11 -2.03 13.81
CA GLY A 223 -10.14 -1.05 13.51
C GLY A 223 -10.38 -0.09 14.66
N PHE A 224 -10.71 1.16 14.33
CA PHE A 224 -11.01 2.22 15.29
C PHE A 224 -12.28 2.96 14.89
N ASN A 225 -13.07 3.38 15.88
CA ASN A 225 -14.03 4.45 15.65
C ASN A 225 -13.25 5.76 15.50
N ILE A 226 -13.43 6.43 14.36
CA ILE A 226 -12.61 7.58 13.99
C ILE A 226 -12.84 8.72 14.96
N ALA A 227 -14.09 9.06 15.28
CA ALA A 227 -14.42 10.20 16.14
C ALA A 227 -13.84 10.07 17.55
N SER A 228 -14.10 8.94 18.21
CA SER A 228 -13.70 8.69 19.60
C SER A 228 -12.25 8.22 19.77
N GLY A 229 -11.65 7.63 18.73
CA GLY A 229 -10.35 6.96 18.84
C GLY A 229 -10.41 5.58 19.52
N GLU A 230 -11.60 5.08 19.85
CA GLU A 230 -11.77 3.76 20.46
C GLU A 230 -11.38 2.64 19.50
N LYS A 231 -10.56 1.68 19.96
CA LYS A 231 -10.25 0.47 19.20
C LYS A 231 -11.45 -0.48 19.23
N ILE A 232 -12.05 -0.71 18.07
CA ILE A 232 -13.25 -1.55 17.90
C ILE A 232 -12.95 -2.95 17.37
N MET A 233 -11.77 -3.15 16.77
CA MET A 233 -11.37 -4.43 16.19
C MET A 233 -9.87 -4.67 16.34
N GLU A 234 -9.53 -5.91 16.66
CA GLU A 234 -8.20 -6.49 16.49
C GLU A 234 -8.40 -7.96 16.12
N ARG A 235 -7.92 -8.36 14.94
CA ARG A 235 -8.08 -9.71 14.40
C ARG A 235 -6.75 -10.21 13.86
N ASP A 236 -6.31 -11.36 14.36
CA ASP A 236 -5.13 -12.07 13.87
C ASP A 236 -5.55 -13.07 12.78
N LEU A 237 -5.25 -12.75 11.52
CA LEU A 237 -5.63 -13.59 10.37
C LEU A 237 -4.87 -14.92 10.36
N ASN A 238 -3.73 -15.01 11.05
CA ASN A 238 -2.98 -16.27 11.17
C ASN A 238 -3.80 -17.34 11.92
N GLN A 239 -4.68 -16.92 12.83
CA GLN A 239 -5.53 -17.83 13.59
C GLN A 239 -6.69 -18.38 12.75
N ILE A 240 -7.09 -17.67 11.69
CA ILE A 240 -8.17 -18.09 10.80
C ILE A 240 -7.66 -19.05 9.73
N GLU A 241 -6.51 -18.77 9.09
CA GLU A 241 -6.05 -19.62 7.98
C GLU A 241 -5.44 -20.94 8.47
N ASN A 242 -4.44 -20.88 9.34
CA ASN A 242 -3.78 -22.09 9.84
C ASN A 242 -2.93 -21.76 11.08
N PRO A 243 -3.39 -22.11 12.30
CA PRO A 243 -2.65 -21.86 13.54
C PRO A 243 -1.23 -22.45 13.57
N HIS A 244 -0.97 -23.47 12.74
CA HIS A 244 0.31 -24.18 12.66
C HIS A 244 1.24 -23.68 11.54
N LYS A 245 0.74 -22.86 10.59
CA LYS A 245 1.54 -22.21 9.53
C LYS A 245 1.44 -20.68 9.69
N LYS A 246 2.45 -20.07 10.31
CA LYS A 246 2.48 -18.63 10.65
C LYS A 246 2.99 -17.71 9.54
N ASN A 247 2.96 -18.14 8.28
CA ASN A 247 3.55 -17.38 7.18
C ASN A 247 2.54 -17.14 6.08
N LEU A 248 1.66 -16.16 6.30
CA LEU A 248 0.66 -15.72 5.33
C LEU A 248 1.26 -14.96 4.14
N GLY A 249 2.52 -14.55 4.20
CA GLY A 249 3.05 -13.48 3.34
C GLY A 249 2.96 -12.11 4.01
N TRP A 250 3.37 -11.07 3.29
CA TRP A 250 3.12 -9.68 3.67
C TRP A 250 1.63 -9.38 3.51
N CYS A 251 0.93 -9.19 4.62
CA CYS A 251 -0.45 -8.71 4.65
C CYS A 251 -0.45 -7.21 4.31
N ARG A 252 -0.93 -6.87 3.11
CA ARG A 252 -0.95 -5.51 2.60
C ARG A 252 -2.06 -5.37 1.57
N SER A 253 -2.82 -4.29 1.65
CA SER A 253 -4.14 -4.09 1.04
C SER A 253 -5.31 -4.64 1.84
N LEU A 254 -6.32 -3.78 1.98
CA LEU A 254 -7.58 -4.04 2.65
C LEU A 254 -8.75 -3.44 1.87
N LEU A 255 -9.78 -4.24 1.65
CA LEU A 255 -11.09 -3.80 1.19
C LEU A 255 -12.15 -4.32 2.16
N MET A 256 -12.67 -3.45 3.02
CA MET A 256 -13.80 -3.80 3.89
C MET A 256 -15.09 -3.82 3.05
N LEU A 257 -15.84 -4.91 3.12
CA LEU A 257 -17.15 -5.02 2.46
C LEU A 257 -18.28 -4.55 3.38
N ASN A 258 -18.07 -4.80 4.67
CA ASN A 258 -18.88 -4.37 5.81
C ASN A 258 -18.07 -4.67 7.09
N LYS A 259 -18.66 -4.50 8.28
CA LYS A 259 -17.96 -4.71 9.57
C LYS A 259 -17.53 -6.16 9.82
N ASP A 260 -18.15 -7.12 9.14
CA ASP A 260 -17.94 -8.56 9.35
C ASP A 260 -17.14 -9.22 8.21
N GLU A 261 -16.91 -8.54 7.08
CA GLU A 261 -16.30 -9.13 5.90
C GLU A 261 -15.28 -8.21 5.25
N ALA A 262 -14.13 -8.77 4.87
CA ALA A 262 -13.09 -8.04 4.16
C ALA A 262 -12.39 -8.92 3.13
N ILE A 263 -11.83 -8.28 2.10
CA ILE A 263 -10.91 -8.89 1.15
C ILE A 263 -9.52 -8.32 1.42
N VAL A 264 -8.54 -9.20 1.58
CA VAL A 264 -7.18 -8.85 2.00
C VAL A 264 -6.17 -9.34 0.97
N GLY A 265 -5.20 -8.49 0.66
CA GLY A 265 -4.06 -8.86 -0.19
C GLY A 265 -2.91 -9.45 0.64
N PHE A 266 -2.32 -10.52 0.12
CA PHE A 266 -1.08 -11.08 0.65
C PHE A 266 -0.05 -11.18 -0.45
N SER A 267 1.13 -10.61 -0.21
CA SER A 267 2.27 -10.83 -1.09
C SER A 267 3.24 -11.85 -0.54
N ARG A 268 3.74 -12.72 -1.40
CA ARG A 268 4.75 -13.72 -1.05
C ARG A 268 5.98 -13.07 -0.41
N MET A 269 6.44 -13.63 0.71
CA MET A 269 7.69 -13.20 1.34
C MET A 269 8.88 -13.72 0.52
N ARG A 270 9.87 -12.84 0.27
CA ARG A 270 11.13 -13.17 -0.41
C ARG A 270 12.29 -13.19 0.59
N THR A 271 13.36 -13.93 0.26
CA THR A 271 14.67 -13.82 0.92
C THR A 271 15.36 -12.51 0.53
N SER A 272 15.14 -11.43 1.29
CA SER A 272 16.01 -10.26 1.21
C SER A 272 17.25 -10.47 2.10
N LYS A 273 18.42 -9.98 1.66
CA LYS A 273 19.67 -10.06 2.47
C LYS A 273 19.70 -9.04 3.63
N PHE A 274 18.62 -8.30 3.88
CA PHE A 274 18.56 -7.26 4.90
C PHE A 274 18.34 -7.89 6.29
N SER A 275 19.41 -7.93 7.08
CA SER A 275 19.51 -8.57 8.39
C SER A 275 18.60 -7.96 9.46
N ASP A 276 18.20 -6.69 9.31
CA ASP A 276 17.55 -5.96 10.41
C ASP A 276 16.02 -6.10 10.40
N TYR A 277 15.45 -6.41 9.24
CA TYR A 277 14.01 -6.64 9.07
C TYR A 277 13.67 -8.13 9.31
N LEU A 278 14.59 -9.02 9.01
CA LEU A 278 14.42 -10.47 9.18
C LEU A 278 14.67 -10.96 10.62
N SER A 279 15.29 -10.16 11.50
CA SER A 279 15.53 -10.58 12.90
C SER A 279 14.21 -10.76 13.65
N TRP A 280 13.28 -9.80 13.60
CA TRP A 280 11.94 -9.95 14.21
C TRP A 280 11.10 -11.01 13.50
N VAL A 281 11.19 -11.11 12.18
CA VAL A 281 10.45 -12.10 11.37
C VAL A 281 10.90 -13.51 11.74
N LYS A 282 12.21 -13.75 11.87
CA LYS A 282 12.77 -15.03 12.32
C LYS A 282 12.30 -15.41 13.73
N GLU A 283 12.29 -14.46 14.66
CA GLU A 283 11.90 -14.73 16.06
C GLU A 283 10.41 -15.01 16.24
N LYS A 284 9.51 -14.38 15.47
CA LYS A 284 8.05 -14.58 15.63
C LYS A 284 7.42 -15.62 14.69
N THR A 285 8.02 -15.88 13.53
CA THR A 285 7.36 -16.69 12.47
C THR A 285 8.09 -18.00 12.13
N GLY A 286 9.30 -18.25 12.65
CA GLY A 286 10.13 -19.38 12.22
C GLY A 286 10.52 -19.31 10.74
N ALA A 287 10.54 -18.10 10.15
CA ALA A 287 10.67 -17.88 8.71
C ALA A 287 11.97 -18.45 8.11
N GLY A 288 11.80 -19.58 7.43
CA GLY A 288 12.50 -19.90 6.19
C GLY A 288 11.52 -19.82 5.00
N THR A 289 12.05 -19.63 3.79
CA THR A 289 11.28 -19.56 2.53
C THR A 289 10.60 -20.86 2.12
N ALA A 290 10.82 -21.96 2.86
CA ALA A 290 10.27 -23.27 2.53
C ALA A 290 8.73 -23.36 2.64
N ASN A 291 8.08 -22.38 3.29
CA ASN A 291 6.63 -22.39 3.58
C ASN A 291 5.92 -21.06 3.25
N ALA A 292 6.46 -20.22 2.36
CA ALA A 292 5.79 -18.97 1.99
C ALA A 292 4.62 -19.26 1.01
N GLU A 293 3.41 -18.89 1.41
CA GLU A 293 2.23 -18.96 0.53
C GLU A 293 2.39 -18.00 -0.66
N PRO A 294 1.80 -18.32 -1.83
CA PRO A 294 1.88 -17.47 -3.01
C PRO A 294 1.17 -16.13 -2.80
N THR A 295 1.48 -15.17 -3.68
CA THR A 295 0.76 -13.90 -3.72
C THR A 295 -0.71 -14.16 -4.09
N ARG A 296 -1.62 -13.70 -3.23
CA ARG A 296 -3.04 -14.05 -3.29
C ARG A 296 -3.92 -12.95 -2.70
N ILE A 297 -5.21 -13.03 -3.00
CA ILE A 297 -6.26 -12.29 -2.31
C ILE A 297 -7.19 -13.27 -1.60
N VAL A 298 -7.67 -12.89 -0.41
CA VAL A 298 -8.47 -13.77 0.45
C VAL A 298 -9.67 -12.99 0.97
N LYS A 299 -10.87 -13.58 0.88
CA LYS A 299 -12.07 -13.04 1.54
C LYS A 299 -12.26 -13.72 2.90
N TYR A 300 -12.28 -12.89 3.94
CA TYR A 300 -12.55 -13.31 5.31
C TYR A 300 -13.98 -12.95 5.73
N ASN A 301 -14.56 -13.82 6.53
CA ASN A 301 -15.76 -13.56 7.30
C ASN A 301 -15.42 -13.64 8.79
N PHE A 302 -15.38 -12.49 9.45
CA PHE A 302 -15.00 -12.35 10.86
C PHE A 302 -16.10 -12.84 11.81
N LYS A 303 -17.35 -12.88 11.35
CA LYS A 303 -18.48 -13.36 12.15
C LYS A 303 -18.46 -14.88 12.29
N SER A 304 -18.16 -15.61 11.21
CA SER A 304 -17.98 -17.06 11.24
C SER A 304 -16.55 -17.48 11.59
N GLY A 305 -15.58 -16.57 11.50
CA GLY A 305 -14.16 -16.90 11.68
C GLY A 305 -13.63 -17.80 10.56
N SER A 306 -14.07 -17.57 9.32
CA SER A 306 -13.74 -18.43 8.17
C SER A 306 -13.16 -17.65 6.99
N ILE A 307 -12.52 -18.39 6.09
CA ILE A 307 -12.20 -17.94 4.74
C ILE A 307 -13.34 -18.37 3.82
N ASP A 308 -13.92 -17.42 3.10
CA ASP A 308 -14.97 -17.72 2.12
C ASP A 308 -14.36 -18.19 0.80
N TRP A 309 -13.30 -17.53 0.34
CA TRP A 309 -12.53 -17.90 -0.85
C TRP A 309 -11.14 -17.28 -0.85
N SER A 310 -10.28 -17.82 -1.71
CA SER A 310 -8.91 -17.34 -1.95
C SER A 310 -8.55 -17.51 -3.43
N VAL A 311 -7.88 -16.51 -4.00
CA VAL A 311 -7.42 -16.52 -5.40
C VAL A 311 -5.91 -16.32 -5.43
N ASN A 312 -5.18 -17.31 -5.95
CA ASN A 312 -3.75 -17.16 -6.25
C ASN A 312 -3.59 -16.29 -7.50
N ILE A 313 -2.98 -15.12 -7.34
CA ILE A 313 -2.78 -14.14 -8.41
C ILE A 313 -1.36 -14.14 -8.97
N GLU A 314 -0.45 -14.89 -8.36
CA GLU A 314 0.91 -15.09 -8.87
C GLU A 314 0.90 -15.83 -10.22
N ARG A 315 -0.13 -16.66 -10.48
CA ARG A 315 -0.36 -17.30 -11.79
C ARG A 315 -0.64 -16.29 -12.92
N PHE A 316 -0.94 -15.05 -12.58
CA PHE A 316 -1.17 -13.93 -13.50
C PHE A 316 -0.04 -12.88 -13.45
N ASN A 317 1.16 -13.29 -13.01
CA ASN A 317 2.37 -12.48 -13.02
C ASN A 317 2.38 -11.27 -12.05
N ILE A 318 1.42 -11.18 -11.12
CA ILE A 318 1.51 -10.30 -9.95
C ILE A 318 2.18 -11.06 -8.80
N ASN A 319 3.42 -10.71 -8.51
CA ASN A 319 4.17 -11.32 -7.40
C ASN A 319 4.17 -10.47 -6.13
N ALA A 320 3.78 -9.21 -6.21
CA ALA A 320 3.42 -8.41 -5.05
C ALA A 320 2.15 -7.63 -5.35
N VAL A 321 1.15 -7.78 -4.50
CA VAL A 321 -0.08 -6.97 -4.48
C VAL A 321 0.04 -5.89 -3.42
N PHE A 322 -0.40 -4.69 -3.76
CA PHE A 322 -0.41 -3.53 -2.87
C PHE A 322 -1.79 -2.91 -2.74
N SER A 323 -2.71 -3.16 -3.68
CA SER A 323 -4.10 -2.73 -3.54
C SER A 323 -5.09 -3.72 -4.15
N VAL A 324 -6.25 -3.81 -3.52
CA VAL A 324 -7.43 -4.60 -3.85
C VAL A 324 -8.60 -3.64 -3.74
N LEU A 325 -9.20 -3.31 -4.87
CA LEU A 325 -10.20 -2.25 -4.99
C LEU A 325 -11.47 -2.83 -5.58
N ASP A 326 -12.64 -2.31 -5.16
CA ASP A 326 -13.91 -2.68 -5.79
C ASP A 326 -13.94 -2.12 -7.22
N ASN A 327 -14.24 -2.99 -8.18
CA ASN A 327 -14.34 -2.64 -9.59
C ASN A 327 -15.72 -3.00 -10.18
N SER A 328 -16.72 -3.25 -9.34
CA SER A 328 -18.02 -3.78 -9.76
C SER A 328 -18.83 -2.80 -10.63
N GLU A 329 -18.60 -1.49 -10.50
CA GLU A 329 -19.30 -0.46 -11.28
C GLU A 329 -18.64 -0.13 -12.63
N ASN A 330 -17.50 -0.76 -12.96
CA ASN A 330 -16.73 -0.48 -14.18
C ASN A 330 -16.83 -1.57 -15.25
N ILE A 331 -17.70 -2.58 -15.06
CA ILE A 331 -17.97 -3.65 -16.03
C ILE A 331 -19.19 -3.32 -16.89
#